data_AF-A0A933EVB9-F1
#
_entry.id   AF-A0A933EVB9-F1
#
_cell.length_a   1.000
_cell.length_b   1.000
_cell.length_c   1.000
_cell.angle_alpha   90.00
_cell.angle_beta   90.00
_cell.angle_gamma   90.00
#
_symmetry.space_group_name_H-M   'P 1'
#
loop_
_entity.id
_entity.type
_entity.pdbx_description
1 polymer ?
#
loop_
_entity_poly.entity_id
_entity_poly.type
_entity_poly.pdbx_seq_one_letter_code
_entity_poly.pdbx_strand_id
1 'polypeptide(L)'
;MPALAICVSCIATPGLVSMTSNISHTNQQINSIVPNQDMSPFFMYYTMQDKSETIKTMGLGGTATVNLNTGDFARIRVLVPDILTMRTYHEMVMPLMDRILTNTRETMNLSNIRDSLLPKLMSGEILVNLQ
;
A
#
# COMPACT_ATOMS: atom_id res chain seq x y z
N MET A 1 -2.82 4.61 -12.39
CA MET A 1 -2.27 3.26 -12.21
C MET A 1 -3.37 2.27 -11.88
N PRO A 2 -3.24 1.01 -12.30
CA PRO A 2 -4.20 -0.04 -11.97
C PRO A 2 -4.16 -0.42 -10.47
N ALA A 3 -5.06 -1.31 -10.06
CA ALA A 3 -4.96 -1.99 -8.77
C ALA A 3 -3.68 -2.84 -8.70
N LEU A 4 -3.21 -3.12 -7.48
CA LEU A 4 -2.00 -3.88 -7.16
C LEU A 4 -0.69 -3.22 -7.63
N ALA A 5 -0.72 -1.93 -7.96
CA ALA A 5 0.48 -1.14 -8.16
C ALA A 5 1.10 -0.81 -6.80
N ILE A 6 2.44 -0.84 -6.72
CA ILE A 6 3.20 -0.49 -5.52
C ILE A 6 3.56 0.98 -5.62
N CYS A 7 3.17 1.77 -4.63
CA CYS A 7 3.46 3.19 -4.53
C CYS A 7 4.50 3.41 -3.44
N VAL A 8 5.60 4.05 -3.79
CA VAL A 8 6.69 4.38 -2.86
C VAL A 8 6.85 5.89 -2.79
N SER A 9 6.70 6.45 -1.59
CA SER A 9 7.05 7.84 -1.34
C SER A 9 8.56 8.01 -1.46
N CYS A 10 8.98 9.04 -2.21
CA CYS A 10 10.39 9.33 -2.46
C CYS A 10 10.79 10.74 -2.04
N ILE A 11 9.85 11.55 -1.54
CA ILE A 11 10.07 12.90 -1.03
C ILE A 11 9.37 13.04 0.33
N ALA A 12 10.01 13.73 1.28
CA ALA A 12 9.55 13.99 2.65
C ALA A 12 9.37 12.75 3.56
N THR A 13 8.69 11.70 3.10
CA THR A 13 8.51 10.41 3.80
C THR A 13 9.10 9.24 2.99
N PRO A 14 10.38 9.28 2.59
CA PRO A 14 10.95 8.28 1.71
C PRO A 14 10.89 6.88 2.30
N GLY A 15 10.62 5.91 1.44
CA GLY A 15 10.50 4.50 1.84
C GLY A 15 9.13 4.13 2.41
N LEU A 16 8.18 5.06 2.53
CA LEU A 16 6.80 4.69 2.82
C LEU A 16 6.21 3.96 1.60
N VAL A 17 5.83 2.70 1.81
CA VAL A 17 5.31 1.82 0.76
C VAL A 17 3.82 1.57 0.98
N SER A 18 3.05 1.69 -0.09
CA SER A 18 1.62 1.36 -0.13
C SER A 18 1.29 0.58 -1.40
N MET A 19 0.10 -0.01 -1.43
CA MET A 19 -0.41 -0.76 -2.57
C MET A 19 -1.80 -0.25 -2.93
N THR A 20 -2.08 -0.09 -4.22
CA THR A 20 -3.39 0.33 -4.69
C THR A 20 -4.37 -0.84 -4.67
N SER A 21 -5.60 -0.60 -4.18
CA SER A 21 -6.69 -1.60 -4.23
C SER A 21 -7.67 -1.35 -5.38
N ASN A 22 -7.58 -0.18 -6.03
CA ASN A 22 -8.41 0.25 -7.15
C ASN A 22 -7.55 1.07 -8.13
N ILE A 23 -8.13 1.45 -9.27
CA ILE A 23 -7.51 2.46 -10.14
C ILE A 23 -7.27 3.73 -9.32
N SER A 24 -6.04 4.26 -9.41
CA SER A 24 -5.60 5.38 -8.59
C SER A 24 -4.69 6.32 -9.39
N HIS A 25 -4.48 7.52 -8.86
CA HIS A 25 -3.51 8.50 -9.39
C HIS A 25 -2.49 8.83 -8.29
N THR A 26 -1.27 9.18 -8.69
CA THR A 26 -0.23 9.69 -7.80
C THR A 26 0.18 11.09 -8.19
N ASN A 27 0.85 11.77 -7.27
CA ASN A 27 1.55 13.02 -7.55
C ASN A 27 3.03 12.75 -7.86
N GLN A 28 3.79 13.83 -8.11
CA GLN A 28 5.20 13.77 -8.51
C GLN A 28 6.16 13.26 -7.42
N GLN A 29 5.71 13.15 -6.17
CA GLN A 29 6.54 12.71 -5.04
C GLN A 29 6.58 11.17 -4.89
N ILE A 30 5.76 10.46 -5.65
CA ILE A 30 5.57 9.01 -5.55
C ILE A 30 6.09 8.33 -6.81
N ASN A 31 7.04 7.40 -6.64
CA ASN A 31 7.38 6.45 -7.69
C ASN A 31 6.46 5.24 -7.58
N SER A 32 5.95 4.76 -8.73
CA SER A 32 5.01 3.65 -8.79
C SER A 32 5.59 2.50 -9.60
N ILE A 33 5.40 1.28 -9.12
CA ILE A 33 5.82 0.05 -9.79
C ILE A 33 4.55 -0.72 -10.18
N VAL A 34 4.45 -1.05 -11.47
CA VAL A 34 3.44 -2.00 -11.99
C VAL A 34 4.19 -3.29 -12.31
N PRO A 35 4.04 -4.34 -11.48
CA PRO A 35 4.66 -5.64 -11.74
C PRO A 35 4.20 -6.21 -13.07
N ASN A 36 5.10 -6.93 -13.75
CA ASN A 36 4.73 -7.72 -14.91
C ASN A 36 3.99 -9.00 -14.49
N GLN A 37 3.48 -9.75 -15.47
CA GLN A 37 2.70 -10.96 -15.25
C GLN A 37 3.44 -12.09 -14.52
N ASP A 38 4.77 -12.11 -14.55
CA ASP A 38 5.59 -13.15 -13.92
C ASP A 38 6.00 -12.77 -12.49
N MET A 39 5.65 -11.58 -12.02
CA MET A 39 6.02 -11.04 -10.72
C MET A 39 4.78 -10.86 -9.83
N SER A 40 4.79 -11.52 -8.68
CA SER A 40 3.74 -11.30 -7.68
C SER A 40 3.77 -9.85 -7.18
N PRO A 41 2.65 -9.10 -7.23
CA PRO A 41 2.61 -7.74 -6.67
C PRO A 41 2.84 -7.74 -5.16
N PHE A 42 2.41 -8.80 -4.45
CA PHE A 42 2.63 -8.93 -3.01
C PHE A 42 4.11 -9.14 -2.68
N PHE A 43 4.85 -9.88 -3.51
CA PHE A 43 6.29 -10.02 -3.36
C PHE A 43 6.99 -8.68 -3.53
N MET A 44 6.64 -7.95 -4.60
CA MET A 44 7.21 -6.63 -4.87
C MET A 44 6.91 -5.65 -3.74
N TYR A 45 5.69 -5.67 -3.19
CA TYR A 45 5.29 -4.84 -2.07
C TYR A 45 6.13 -5.08 -0.81
N TYR A 46 6.26 -6.34 -0.38
CA TYR A 46 7.09 -6.66 0.78
C TYR A 46 8.59 -6.43 0.53
N THR A 47 9.07 -6.68 -0.68
CA THR A 47 10.45 -6.37 -1.06
C THR A 47 10.72 -4.87 -0.95
N MET A 48 9.80 -4.02 -1.43
CA MET A 48 9.97 -2.57 -1.30
C MET A 48 9.86 -2.09 0.15
N GLN A 49 9.03 -2.73 0.97
CA GLN A 49 9.00 -2.44 2.41
C GLN A 49 10.35 -2.76 3.07
N ASP A 50 10.97 -3.91 2.75
CA ASP A 50 12.32 -4.26 3.22
C ASP A 50 13.37 -3.24 2.74
N LYS A 51 13.21 -2.70 1.53
CA LYS A 51 14.07 -1.64 0.99
C LYS A 51 13.78 -0.23 1.50
N SER A 52 12.83 -0.03 2.41
CA SER A 52 12.48 1.31 2.93
C SER A 52 13.71 2.08 3.41
N GLU A 53 14.57 1.46 4.23
CA GLU A 53 15.78 2.14 4.71
C GLU A 53 16.78 2.42 3.59
N THR A 54 16.94 1.48 2.63
CA THR A 54 17.78 1.71 1.45
C THR A 54 17.29 2.91 0.64
N ILE A 55 15.97 3.02 0.42
CA ILE A 55 15.33 4.14 -0.29
C ILE A 55 15.60 5.46 0.45
N LYS A 56 15.45 5.47 1.77
CA LYS A 56 15.77 6.64 2.60
C LYS A 56 17.23 7.04 2.45
N THR A 57 18.16 6.10 2.61
CA THR A 57 19.59 6.37 2.50
C THR A 57 19.98 6.89 1.12
N MET A 58 19.44 6.30 0.05
CA MET A 58 19.71 6.76 -1.32
C MET A 58 19.18 8.16 -1.60
N GLY A 59 18.10 8.58 -0.94
CA GLY A 59 17.55 9.93 -1.07
C GLY A 59 18.32 11.00 -0.27
N LEU A 60 19.26 10.61 0.62
CA LEU A 60 20.11 11.52 1.39
C LEU A 60 21.26 12.05 0.53
N GLY A 61 20.92 12.81 -0.52
CA GLY A 61 21.88 13.39 -1.47
C GLY A 61 22.52 14.72 -1.01
N GLY A 62 22.64 14.97 0.30
CA GLY A 62 23.29 16.18 0.85
C GLY A 62 22.42 17.44 0.90
N THR A 63 21.11 17.33 0.72
CA THR A 63 20.16 18.45 0.92
C THR A 63 19.33 18.24 2.19
N ALA A 64 18.73 19.31 2.72
CA ALA A 64 17.92 19.26 3.94
C ALA A 64 16.66 18.38 3.80
N THR A 65 16.18 18.15 2.57
CA THR A 65 14.99 17.36 2.28
C THR A 65 15.39 16.12 1.49
N VAL A 66 15.02 14.94 2.01
CA VAL A 66 15.30 13.67 1.34
C VAL A 66 14.49 13.59 0.04
N ASN A 67 15.18 13.32 -1.07
CA ASN A 67 14.58 13.23 -2.41
C ASN A 67 15.29 12.15 -3.23
N LEU A 68 14.55 11.10 -3.61
CA LEU A 68 15.02 10.06 -4.51
C LEU A 68 14.30 10.15 -5.86
N ASN A 69 15.04 10.53 -6.91
CA ASN A 69 14.47 10.60 -8.26
C ASN A 69 14.16 9.21 -8.83
N THR A 70 13.32 9.15 -9.87
CA THR A 70 12.88 7.90 -10.52
C THR A 70 14.04 7.10 -11.11
N GLY A 71 15.08 7.77 -11.63
CA GLY A 71 16.25 7.11 -12.21
C GLY A 71 17.08 6.37 -11.16
N ASP A 72 17.25 6.97 -9.98
CA ASP A 72 17.96 6.36 -8.86
C ASP A 72 17.14 5.27 -8.20
N PHE A 73 15.83 5.50 -8.05
CA PHE A 73 14.87 4.50 -7.59
C PHE A 73 14.90 3.23 -8.47
N ALA A 74 14.93 3.39 -9.80
CA ALA A 74 15.01 2.26 -10.74
C ALA A 74 16.31 1.44 -10.64
N ARG A 75 17.36 1.96 -9.98
CA ARG A 75 18.63 1.24 -9.76
C ARG A 75 18.64 0.39 -8.50
N ILE A 76 17.58 0.44 -7.68
CA ILE A 76 17.46 -0.42 -6.49
C ILE A 76 17.45 -1.88 -6.95
N ARG A 77 18.44 -2.65 -6.48
CA ARG A 77 18.55 -4.07 -6.81
C ARG A 77 17.66 -4.90 -5.89
N VAL A 78 16.92 -5.83 -6.49
CA VAL A 78 16.08 -6.80 -5.80
C VAL A 78 16.50 -8.21 -6.20
N LEU A 79 16.45 -9.15 -5.26
CA LEU A 79 16.65 -10.56 -5.56
C LEU A 79 15.31 -11.14 -5.99
N VAL A 80 15.26 -11.70 -7.19
CA VAL A 80 14.05 -12.29 -7.76
C VAL A 80 14.22 -13.81 -7.75
N PRO A 81 13.33 -14.57 -7.06
CA PRO A 81 13.37 -16.02 -7.10
C PRO A 81 12.94 -16.55 -8.47
N ASP A 82 13.12 -17.84 -8.70
CA ASP A 82 12.63 -18.48 -9.92
C ASP A 82 11.09 -18.45 -10.03
N ILE A 83 10.58 -18.68 -11.24
CA ILE A 83 9.16 -18.56 -11.58
C ILE A 83 8.28 -19.51 -10.75
N LEU A 84 8.76 -20.73 -10.45
CA LEU A 84 7.97 -21.71 -9.69
C LEU A 84 7.85 -21.28 -8.24
N THR A 85 8.95 -20.82 -7.65
CA THR A 85 8.95 -20.26 -6.29
C THR A 85 8.08 -19.00 -6.20
N MET A 86 8.15 -18.10 -7.19
CA MET A 86 7.30 -16.89 -7.25
C MET A 86 5.82 -17.24 -7.32
N ARG A 87 5.43 -18.21 -8.15
CA ARG A 87 4.04 -18.67 -8.27
C ARG A 87 3.54 -19.27 -6.95
N THR A 88 4.32 -20.18 -6.37
CA THR A 88 3.99 -20.82 -5.09
C THR A 88 3.80 -19.77 -4.00
N TYR A 89 4.71 -18.79 -3.92
CA TYR A 89 4.58 -17.66 -3.01
C TYR A 89 3.28 -16.87 -3.25
N HIS A 90 2.96 -16.55 -4.51
CA HIS A 90 1.76 -15.80 -4.85
C HIS A 90 0.49 -16.52 -4.40
N GLU A 91 0.37 -17.82 -4.71
CA GLU A 91 -0.79 -18.64 -4.35
C GLU A 91 -1.00 -18.74 -2.84
N MET A 92 0.10 -18.76 -2.05
CA MET A 92 0.02 -18.77 -0.59
C MET A 92 -0.40 -17.42 -0.01
N VAL A 93 0.10 -16.30 -0.58
CA VAL A 93 -0.06 -14.96 0.02
C VAL A 93 -1.33 -14.25 -0.44
N MET A 94 -1.76 -14.46 -1.69
CA MET A 94 -2.97 -13.85 -2.25
C MET A 94 -4.21 -13.99 -1.35
N PRO A 95 -4.61 -15.18 -0.85
CA PRO A 95 -5.80 -15.30 -0.01
C PRO A 95 -5.70 -14.55 1.32
N LEU A 96 -4.48 -14.38 1.85
CA LEU A 96 -4.26 -13.58 3.06
C LEU A 96 -4.47 -12.09 2.77
N MET A 97 -3.96 -11.62 1.63
CA MET A 97 -4.12 -10.24 1.19
C MET A 97 -5.58 -9.89 0.90
N ASP A 98 -6.32 -10.79 0.25
CA ASP A 98 -7.75 -10.60 -0.03
C ASP A 98 -8.56 -10.50 1.27
N ARG A 99 -8.23 -11.31 2.28
CA ARG A 99 -8.84 -11.23 3.61
C ARG A 99 -8.53 -9.90 4.30
N ILE A 100 -7.28 -9.45 4.26
CA ILE A 100 -6.88 -8.15 4.81
C ILE A 100 -7.68 -7.02 4.15
N LEU A 101 -7.79 -7.03 2.81
CA LEU A 101 -8.53 -6.01 2.07
C LEU A 101 -10.02 -6.02 2.43
N THR A 102 -10.63 -7.20 2.47
CA THR A 102 -12.05 -7.37 2.82
C THR A 102 -12.33 -6.86 4.22
N ASN A 103 -11.55 -7.29 5.21
CA ASN A 103 -11.71 -6.86 6.60
C ASN A 103 -11.49 -5.35 6.76
N THR A 104 -10.53 -4.78 6.02
CA THR A 104 -10.27 -3.33 6.04
C THR A 104 -11.49 -2.57 5.52
N ARG A 105 -12.09 -3.02 4.41
CA ARG A 105 -13.32 -2.42 3.86
C ARG A 105 -14.50 -2.53 4.82
N GLU A 106 -14.70 -3.68 5.43
CA GLU A 106 -15.75 -3.89 6.42
C GLU A 106 -15.56 -2.98 7.64
N THR A 107 -14.35 -2.88 8.17
CA THR A 107 -14.02 -2.01 9.31
C THR A 107 -14.29 -0.54 8.99
N MET A 108 -13.93 -0.07 7.79
CA MET A 108 -14.25 1.28 7.34
C MET A 108 -15.76 1.50 7.24
N ASN A 109 -16.50 0.55 6.68
CA ASN A 109 -17.95 0.66 6.54
C ASN A 109 -18.65 0.70 7.91
N LEU A 110 -18.29 -0.20 8.83
CA LEU A 110 -18.82 -0.24 10.19
C LEU A 110 -18.52 1.05 10.96
N SER A 111 -17.30 1.58 10.80
CA SER A 111 -16.91 2.87 11.41
C SER A 111 -17.76 4.02 10.87
N ASN A 112 -17.98 4.08 9.55
CA ASN A 112 -18.82 5.10 8.94
C ASN A 112 -20.28 5.01 9.39
N ILE A 113 -20.82 3.79 9.51
CA ILE A 113 -22.17 3.56 10.02
C ILE A 113 -22.27 4.04 11.46
N ARG A 114 -21.33 3.64 12.33
CA ARG A 114 -21.27 4.10 13.72
C ARG A 114 -21.23 5.62 13.79
N ASP A 115 -20.33 6.25 13.06
CA ASP A 115 -20.12 7.71 13.11
C ASP A 115 -21.31 8.49 12.51
N SER A 116 -22.09 7.87 11.62
CA SER A 116 -23.33 8.44 11.08
C SER A 116 -24.52 8.28 12.02
N LEU A 117 -24.59 7.16 12.75
CA LEU A 117 -25.71 6.84 13.65
C LEU A 117 -25.54 7.46 15.03
N LEU A 118 -24.33 7.55 15.55
CA LEU A 118 -24.07 8.03 16.91
C LEU A 118 -24.58 9.47 17.14
N PRO A 119 -24.38 10.45 16.23
CA PRO A 119 -24.94 11.79 16.41
C PRO A 119 -26.47 11.79 16.46
N LYS A 120 -27.11 10.97 15.62
CA LYS A 120 -28.58 10.85 15.55
C LYS A 120 -29.19 10.16 16.77
N LEU A 121 -28.46 9.20 17.32
CA LEU A 121 -28.80 8.57 18.60
C LEU A 121 -28.71 9.60 19.73
N MET A 122 -27.63 10.40 19.75
CA MET A 122 -27.40 11.42 20.78
C MET A 122 -28.38 12.60 20.67
N SER A 123 -28.85 12.95 19.46
CA SER A 123 -29.87 13.99 19.26
C SER A 123 -31.29 13.52 19.53
N GLY A 124 -31.51 12.20 19.73
CA GLY A 124 -32.84 11.61 19.90
C GLY A 124 -33.63 11.46 18.60
N GLU A 125 -33.02 11.71 17.43
CA GLU A 125 -33.62 11.44 16.12
C GLU A 125 -33.83 9.94 15.88
N ILE A 126 -33.00 9.10 16.50
CA ILE A 126 -33.12 7.64 16.48
C ILE A 126 -33.26 7.15 17.92
N LEU A 127 -34.27 6.31 18.16
CA LEU A 127 -34.52 5.68 19.45
C LEU A 127 -34.11 4.21 19.42
N VAL A 128 -33.51 3.73 20.50
CA VAL A 128 -33.21 2.30 20.69
C VAL A 128 -34.23 1.73 21.66
N ASN A 129 -35.09 0.84 21.19
CA ASN A 129 -35.94 0.05 22.07
C ASN A 129 -35.09 -1.03 22.74
N LEU A 130 -34.84 -0.86 24.04
CA LEU A 130 -34.29 -1.92 24.87
C LEU A 130 -35.46 -2.83 25.28
N GLN A 131 -35.57 -3.99 24.62
CA GLN A 131 -36.44 -5.08 25.08
C GLN A 131 -35.68 -5.99 26.04
#